data_AF-A0A961VBB5-F1
#
_entry.id   AF-A0A961VBB5-F1
#
_cell.length_a   1.000
_cell.length_b   1.000
_cell.length_c   1.000
_cell.angle_alpha   90.00
_cell.angle_beta   90.00
_cell.angle_gamma   90.00
#
_symmetry.space_group_name_H-M   'P 1'
#
loop_
_entity.id
_entity.type
_entity.pdbx_description
1 polymer ?
#
loop_
_entity_poly.entity_id
_entity_poly.type
_entity_poly.pdbx_seq_one_letter_code
_entity_poly.pdbx_strand_id
1 'polypeptide(L)'
;MTSLTDLKTRAGLLLYRQLPEEYRFLDRREDNEPGDLEAFLHGFGHLLDLIRGTTEQAYADAFAEPIDIPFADVDDNREIQTWVLPYLAELVGAELLSPDPKQRPEELSNTVSWYKTKGTLRNVDSVADVVSGTETVLVEGWRRVLLTPRLGLPPFTGPASAVGDGDPLGPPALPLGTPDLRLANRAVVDANGANPLYRLTLPQRDADGAVADPLITYWKPRAVTGAPCFPGAYDDTSVRTPDLRDPTNPAVGPHPRRTLLHVRPPTGFFEPGLRGVTLPGGANPLGLNLTDNGQFQTFGPAEVLKALGDPVDADGDLLTAAPDRIVIDGDLTIPATAMVAFEDLLFTGRITVATNPAHVTRLKLDRCAVANLSLEKPGDTPSLVATDCLIGEILSQSGFAELVYVTVLGETHLERLWASDCIFVGDLVDVKCGGDKTCIRYSRVPDLSALSGCASESSPHVVADDPNFISLWFDDPAGCTLRPAQFGEPGAGVLDLTTSKAITTGAEDGGEMGACHHLYFQASLAAVRRKLADFLPLGQEVAIRYDPHLARPAATTE
;
A
#
# COMPACT_ATOMS: atom_id res chain seq x y z
N MET A 1 8.93 -37.06 4.23
CA MET A 1 9.83 -37.64 3.21
C MET A 1 9.87 -36.63 2.09
N THR A 2 11.01 -35.97 1.89
CA THR A 2 11.25 -35.11 0.73
C THR A 2 10.99 -35.92 -0.53
N SER A 3 10.27 -35.34 -1.49
CA SER A 3 9.95 -36.01 -2.74
C SER A 3 11.25 -36.37 -3.47
N LEU A 4 11.31 -37.48 -4.22
CA LEU A 4 12.51 -37.84 -5.01
C LEU A 4 12.87 -36.76 -6.05
N THR A 5 11.91 -35.93 -6.43
CA THR A 5 12.10 -34.71 -7.23
C THR A 5 12.94 -33.64 -6.53
N ASP A 6 12.96 -33.58 -5.20
CA ASP A 6 13.80 -32.64 -4.43
C ASP A 6 15.29 -32.95 -4.50
N LEU A 7 15.68 -34.15 -4.96
CA LEU A 7 17.09 -34.55 -5.10
C LEU A 7 17.70 -34.13 -6.43
N LYS A 8 16.90 -33.73 -7.42
CA LYS A 8 17.41 -33.38 -8.75
C LYS A 8 17.90 -31.94 -8.82
N THR A 9 19.20 -31.78 -8.68
CA THR A 9 19.92 -30.49 -8.75
C THR A 9 20.35 -30.13 -10.17
N ARG A 10 20.37 -28.84 -10.54
CA ARG A 10 20.81 -28.36 -11.85
C ARG A 10 22.25 -28.74 -12.14
N ALA A 11 23.18 -28.49 -11.20
CA ALA A 11 24.58 -28.87 -11.38
C ALA A 11 24.77 -30.39 -11.50
N GLY A 12 24.00 -31.18 -10.76
CA GLY A 12 24.02 -32.65 -10.85
C GLY A 12 23.65 -33.16 -12.24
N LEU A 13 22.61 -32.59 -12.87
CA LEU A 13 22.23 -32.90 -14.25
C LEU A 13 23.34 -32.54 -15.24
N LEU A 14 23.98 -31.39 -15.06
CA LEU A 14 25.09 -30.95 -15.91
C LEU A 14 26.29 -31.90 -15.76
N LEU A 15 26.68 -32.23 -14.53
CA LEU A 15 27.78 -33.16 -14.26
C LEU A 15 27.51 -34.55 -14.87
N TYR A 16 26.29 -35.06 -14.69
CA TYR A 16 25.90 -36.35 -15.26
C TYR A 16 25.92 -36.33 -16.79
N ARG A 17 25.47 -35.23 -17.42
CA ARG A 17 25.51 -35.05 -18.88
C ARG A 17 26.94 -34.99 -19.42
N GLN A 18 27.89 -34.48 -18.66
CA GLN A 18 29.29 -34.36 -19.05
C GLN A 18 30.08 -35.67 -18.90
N LEU A 19 29.53 -36.67 -18.20
CA LEU A 19 30.17 -37.99 -18.12
C LEU A 19 30.18 -38.70 -19.49
N PRO A 20 31.25 -39.46 -19.80
CA PRO A 20 31.28 -40.33 -20.96
C PRO A 20 30.09 -41.29 -21.00
N GLU A 21 29.61 -41.59 -22.20
CA GLU A 21 28.41 -42.40 -22.42
C GLU A 21 28.53 -43.80 -21.79
N GLU A 22 29.75 -44.36 -21.74
CA GLU A 22 30.01 -45.68 -21.15
C GLU A 22 29.63 -45.73 -19.67
N TYR A 23 29.91 -44.67 -18.90
CA TYR A 23 29.55 -44.62 -17.48
C TYR A 23 28.06 -44.41 -17.26
N ARG A 24 27.41 -43.65 -18.15
CA ARG A 24 25.96 -43.44 -18.11
C ARG A 24 25.17 -44.69 -18.48
N PHE A 25 25.70 -45.52 -19.39
CA PHE A 25 25.09 -46.78 -19.78
C PHE A 25 25.19 -47.85 -18.68
N LEU A 26 26.28 -47.82 -17.90
CA LEU A 26 26.51 -48.75 -16.79
C LEU A 26 25.70 -48.38 -15.53
N ASP A 27 25.23 -47.15 -15.44
CA ASP A 27 24.39 -46.64 -14.36
C ASP A 27 22.96 -47.16 -14.52
N ARG A 28 22.59 -48.16 -13.70
CA ARG A 28 21.28 -48.81 -13.79
C ARG A 28 20.21 -47.88 -13.23
N ARG A 29 19.25 -47.53 -14.08
CA ARG A 29 18.06 -46.75 -13.71
C ARG A 29 16.87 -47.67 -13.52
N GLU A 30 16.13 -47.46 -12.44
CA GLU A 30 14.76 -47.97 -12.31
C GLU A 30 13.80 -46.83 -12.69
N ASP A 31 12.60 -47.15 -13.19
CA ASP A 31 11.70 -46.17 -13.83
C ASP A 31 11.37 -44.95 -12.95
N ASN A 32 11.54 -45.05 -11.62
CA ASN A 32 11.27 -43.99 -10.64
C ASN A 32 12.46 -43.56 -9.78
N GLU A 33 13.65 -44.15 -9.93
CA GLU A 33 14.82 -43.86 -9.09
C GLU A 33 16.06 -43.53 -9.93
N PRO A 34 16.80 -42.45 -9.61
CA PRO A 34 18.07 -42.16 -10.27
C PRO A 34 19.05 -43.30 -9.99
N GLY A 35 19.91 -43.63 -10.97
CA GLY A 35 20.97 -44.60 -10.74
C GLY A 35 21.95 -44.14 -9.66
N ASP A 36 22.69 -45.06 -9.03
CA ASP A 36 23.60 -44.76 -7.91
C ASP A 36 24.62 -43.66 -8.28
N LEU A 37 25.11 -43.66 -9.53
CA LEU A 37 26.06 -42.65 -10.00
C LEU A 37 25.38 -41.29 -10.22
N GLU A 38 24.18 -41.29 -10.79
CA GLU A 38 23.35 -40.09 -10.95
C GLU A 38 23.00 -39.49 -9.58
N ALA A 39 22.58 -40.29 -8.61
CA ALA A 39 22.30 -39.88 -7.24
C ALA A 39 23.55 -39.30 -6.54
N PHE A 40 24.72 -39.93 -6.72
CA PHE A 40 25.99 -39.43 -6.19
C PHE A 40 26.36 -38.06 -6.79
N LEU A 41 26.19 -37.89 -8.10
CA LEU A 41 26.44 -36.61 -8.77
C LEU A 41 25.43 -35.53 -8.39
N HIS A 42 24.17 -35.89 -8.12
CA HIS A 42 23.19 -34.99 -7.54
C HIS A 42 23.56 -34.56 -6.12
N GLY A 43 24.16 -35.45 -5.31
CA GLY A 43 24.74 -35.08 -4.03
C GLY A 43 25.81 -33.99 -4.14
N PHE A 44 26.73 -34.10 -5.10
CA PHE A 44 27.69 -33.03 -5.38
C PHE A 44 27.04 -31.79 -6.01
N GLY A 45 26.06 -32.01 -6.89
CA GLY A 45 25.29 -30.97 -7.53
C GLY A 45 24.59 -30.08 -6.52
N HIS A 46 24.06 -30.65 -5.44
CA HIS A 46 23.43 -29.89 -4.36
C HIS A 46 24.42 -28.92 -3.71
N LEU A 47 25.62 -29.39 -3.36
CA LEU A 47 26.66 -28.53 -2.80
C LEU A 47 27.09 -27.43 -3.79
N LEU A 48 27.24 -27.76 -5.07
CA LEU A 48 27.63 -26.78 -6.10
C LEU A 48 26.54 -25.74 -6.36
N ASP A 49 25.27 -26.14 -6.39
CA ASP A 49 24.14 -25.22 -6.54
C ASP A 49 24.02 -24.31 -5.31
N LEU A 50 24.27 -24.82 -4.10
CA LEU A 50 24.36 -23.98 -2.89
C LEU A 50 25.53 -22.98 -2.96
N ILE A 51 26.74 -23.43 -3.33
CA ILE A 51 27.89 -22.53 -3.48
C ILE A 51 27.61 -21.46 -4.53
N ARG A 52 27.04 -21.85 -5.67
CA ARG A 52 26.64 -20.92 -6.72
C ARG A 52 25.61 -19.92 -6.19
N GLY A 53 24.54 -20.39 -5.54
CA GLY A 53 23.49 -19.52 -5.00
C GLY A 53 24.03 -18.53 -3.97
N THR A 54 24.92 -18.96 -3.07
CA THR A 54 25.57 -18.04 -2.12
C THR A 54 26.50 -17.03 -2.79
N THR A 55 27.20 -17.41 -3.86
CA THR A 55 28.09 -16.51 -4.60
C THR A 55 27.29 -15.48 -5.41
N GLU A 56 26.21 -15.93 -6.05
CA GLU A 56 25.26 -15.07 -6.76
C GLU A 56 24.57 -14.09 -5.79
N GLN A 57 24.16 -14.57 -4.61
CA GLN A 57 23.59 -13.70 -3.57
C GLN A 57 24.62 -12.68 -3.06
N ALA A 58 25.86 -13.10 -2.78
CA ALA A 58 26.92 -12.20 -2.36
C ALA A 58 27.27 -11.15 -3.43
N TYR A 59 27.10 -11.48 -4.70
CA TYR A 59 27.20 -10.52 -5.80
C TYR A 59 26.00 -9.56 -5.81
N ALA A 60 24.77 -10.06 -5.64
CA ALA A 60 23.57 -9.25 -5.55
C ALA A 60 23.63 -8.26 -4.37
N ASP A 61 24.15 -8.68 -3.23
CA ASP A 61 24.28 -7.86 -2.01
C ASP A 61 25.22 -6.65 -2.18
N ALA A 62 26.00 -6.59 -3.26
CA ALA A 62 26.84 -5.44 -3.59
C ALA A 62 26.07 -4.29 -4.24
N PHE A 63 24.82 -4.50 -4.65
CA PHE A 63 24.00 -3.54 -5.38
C PHE A 63 22.67 -3.30 -4.67
N ALA A 64 22.20 -2.07 -4.68
CA ALA A 64 20.90 -1.73 -4.09
C ALA A 64 19.73 -2.03 -5.04
N GLU A 65 19.99 -2.11 -6.34
CA GLU A 65 19.00 -2.42 -7.36
C GLU A 65 18.97 -3.94 -7.63
N PRO A 66 17.80 -4.52 -7.97
CA PRO A 66 17.71 -5.91 -8.39
C PRO A 66 18.65 -6.18 -9.57
N ILE A 67 19.33 -7.31 -9.55
CA ILE A 67 20.24 -7.68 -10.63
C ILE A 67 19.69 -8.87 -11.41
N ASP A 68 19.57 -8.67 -12.71
CA ASP A 68 19.33 -9.76 -13.65
C ASP A 68 20.57 -10.65 -13.71
N ILE A 69 20.46 -11.88 -13.19
CA ILE A 69 21.56 -12.84 -13.26
C ILE A 69 21.50 -13.55 -14.61
N PRO A 70 22.56 -13.46 -15.45
CA PRO A 70 22.59 -14.17 -16.72
C PRO A 70 22.39 -15.68 -16.48
N PHE A 71 21.48 -16.31 -17.24
CA PHE A 71 21.20 -17.75 -17.20
C PHE A 71 20.51 -18.29 -15.92
N ALA A 72 19.98 -17.41 -15.07
CA ALA A 72 18.88 -17.76 -14.18
C ALA A 72 17.57 -17.78 -15.00
N ASP A 73 16.57 -18.56 -14.57
CA ASP A 73 15.23 -18.44 -15.17
C ASP A 73 14.73 -17.00 -14.97
N VAL A 74 13.95 -16.49 -15.93
CA VAL A 74 13.63 -15.06 -16.09
C VAL A 74 12.95 -14.43 -14.86
N ASP A 75 12.47 -15.26 -13.92
CA ASP A 75 11.78 -14.84 -12.70
C ASP A 75 12.66 -14.85 -11.42
N ASP A 76 13.95 -15.18 -11.50
CA ASP A 76 14.85 -15.32 -10.33
C ASP A 76 15.81 -14.11 -10.19
N ASN A 77 15.24 -12.90 -10.22
CA ASN A 77 15.98 -11.68 -9.93
C ASN A 77 16.39 -11.67 -8.45
N ARG A 78 17.70 -11.59 -8.20
CA ARG A 78 18.21 -11.52 -6.82
C ARG A 78 18.24 -10.07 -6.35
N GLU A 79 17.61 -9.86 -5.20
CA GLU A 79 17.65 -8.61 -4.47
C GLU A 79 18.68 -8.66 -3.33
N ILE A 80 19.14 -7.49 -2.90
CA ILE A 80 19.99 -7.35 -1.73
C ILE A 80 19.30 -7.85 -0.46
N GLN A 81 20.02 -8.58 0.37
CA GLN A 81 19.50 -9.04 1.66
C GLN A 81 19.26 -7.86 2.61
N THR A 82 18.08 -7.83 3.23
CA THR A 82 17.64 -6.73 4.10
C THR A 82 18.57 -6.46 5.29
N TRP A 83 19.28 -7.49 5.78
CA TRP A 83 20.23 -7.33 6.89
C TRP A 83 21.52 -6.61 6.48
N VAL A 84 21.88 -6.59 5.20
CA VAL A 84 23.08 -5.92 4.66
C VAL A 84 22.87 -4.41 4.53
N LEU A 85 21.63 -3.99 4.20
CA LEU A 85 21.24 -2.60 4.03
C LEU A 85 21.74 -1.64 5.12
N PRO A 86 21.55 -1.89 6.44
CA PRO A 86 22.03 -0.98 7.47
C PRO A 86 23.56 -0.81 7.49
N TYR A 87 24.33 -1.84 7.14
CA TYR A 87 25.79 -1.75 7.08
C TYR A 87 26.26 -0.89 5.90
N LEU A 88 25.61 -1.05 4.74
CA LEU A 88 25.88 -0.18 3.59
C LEU A 88 25.47 1.25 3.88
N ALA A 89 24.31 1.45 4.51
CA ALA A 89 23.85 2.76 4.93
C ALA A 89 24.87 3.45 5.86
N GLU A 90 25.37 2.75 6.88
CA GLU A 90 26.42 3.26 7.77
C GLU A 90 27.70 3.65 7.01
N LEU A 91 28.12 2.84 6.03
CA LEU A 91 29.31 3.11 5.22
C LEU A 91 29.20 4.41 4.41
N VAL A 92 28.02 4.72 3.88
CA VAL A 92 27.75 6.01 3.18
C VAL A 92 27.31 7.13 4.11
N GLY A 93 27.17 6.87 5.41
CA GLY A 93 26.67 7.82 6.40
C GLY A 93 25.18 8.15 6.23
N ALA A 94 24.41 7.21 5.70
CA ALA A 94 22.97 7.29 5.50
C ALA A 94 22.22 6.72 6.71
N GLU A 95 21.14 7.40 7.12
CA GLU A 95 20.14 6.84 8.04
C GLU A 95 18.91 6.45 7.22
N LEU A 96 18.60 5.17 7.11
CA LEU A 96 17.41 4.69 6.39
C LEU A 96 16.17 4.88 7.27
N LEU A 97 15.21 5.66 6.79
CA LEU A 97 14.01 6.02 7.54
C LEU A 97 12.72 5.42 6.95
N SER A 98 12.75 4.87 5.73
CA SER A 98 11.58 4.24 5.14
C SER A 98 11.09 3.07 6.01
N PRO A 99 9.82 3.09 6.46
CA PRO A 99 9.28 2.04 7.33
C PRO A 99 9.19 0.71 6.58
N ASP A 100 8.74 0.75 5.32
CA ASP A 100 8.66 -0.41 4.43
C ASP A 100 10.06 -0.91 4.06
N PRO A 101 10.41 -2.17 4.39
CA PRO A 101 11.67 -2.78 3.98
C PRO A 101 11.91 -2.78 2.46
N LYS A 102 10.85 -2.85 1.63
CA LYS A 102 10.97 -2.87 0.17
C LYS A 102 11.46 -1.54 -0.42
N GLN A 103 11.23 -0.43 0.28
CA GLN A 103 11.64 0.92 -0.16
C GLN A 103 13.06 1.28 0.27
N ARG A 104 13.60 0.60 1.29
CA ARG A 104 14.94 0.90 1.85
C ARG A 104 16.09 0.73 0.85
N PRO A 105 16.10 -0.26 -0.07
CA PRO A 105 17.12 -0.34 -1.13
C PRO A 105 17.09 0.89 -2.05
N GLU A 106 15.91 1.35 -2.45
CA GLU A 106 15.77 2.56 -3.28
C GLU A 106 16.21 3.83 -2.53
N GLU A 107 15.89 3.92 -1.24
CA GLU A 107 16.37 4.99 -0.35
C GLU A 107 17.91 5.01 -0.31
N LEU A 108 18.54 3.85 -0.16
CA LEU A 108 19.99 3.71 -0.15
C LEU A 108 20.61 4.11 -1.50
N SER A 109 20.03 3.64 -2.62
CA SER A 109 20.52 3.95 -3.98
C SER A 109 20.58 5.45 -4.24
N ASN A 110 19.53 6.18 -3.84
CA ASN A 110 19.42 7.61 -4.10
C ASN A 110 20.22 8.50 -3.13
N THR A 111 20.62 7.97 -1.97
CA THR A 111 21.21 8.75 -0.88
C THR A 111 22.41 9.62 -1.29
N VAL A 112 23.37 9.08 -2.06
CA VAL A 112 24.57 9.84 -2.46
C VAL A 112 24.20 11.02 -3.36
N SER A 113 23.21 10.84 -4.23
CA SER A 113 22.68 11.91 -5.09
C SER A 113 22.01 12.99 -4.24
N TRP A 114 21.28 12.57 -3.20
CA TRP A 114 20.59 13.50 -2.32
C TRP A 114 21.54 14.39 -1.52
N TYR A 115 22.64 13.84 -0.99
CA TYR A 115 23.64 14.65 -0.30
C TYR A 115 24.32 15.67 -1.22
N LYS A 116 24.53 15.34 -2.51
CA LYS A 116 25.15 16.24 -3.49
C LYS A 116 24.23 17.40 -3.89
N THR A 117 22.91 17.19 -3.86
CA THR A 117 21.91 18.14 -4.37
C THR A 117 20.98 18.69 -3.28
N LYS A 118 21.44 18.59 -2.03
CA LYS A 118 20.75 19.04 -0.82
C LYS A 118 20.23 20.48 -0.93
N GLY A 119 19.00 20.73 -0.49
CA GLY A 119 18.34 22.04 -0.56
C GLY A 119 17.80 22.42 -1.93
N THR A 120 17.95 21.60 -2.97
CA THR A 120 17.25 21.81 -4.26
C THR A 120 15.83 21.24 -4.21
N LEU A 121 14.89 21.85 -4.96
CA LEU A 121 13.51 21.36 -5.01
C LEU A 121 13.43 19.93 -5.52
N ARG A 122 14.17 19.63 -6.59
CA ARG A 122 14.22 18.28 -7.17
C ARG A 122 14.68 17.24 -6.15
N ASN A 123 15.62 17.60 -5.29
CA ASN A 123 16.08 16.71 -4.24
C ASN A 123 15.01 16.47 -3.18
N VAL A 124 14.34 17.53 -2.71
CA VAL A 124 13.28 17.43 -1.70
C VAL A 124 12.09 16.61 -2.22
N ASP A 125 11.72 16.81 -3.48
CA ASP A 125 10.69 16.06 -4.20
C ASP A 125 11.07 14.56 -4.30
N SER A 126 12.29 14.27 -4.78
CA SER A 126 12.80 12.89 -4.88
C SER A 126 12.90 12.18 -3.53
N VAL A 127 13.30 12.87 -2.46
CA VAL A 127 13.30 12.28 -1.10
C VAL A 127 11.88 11.95 -0.65
N ALA A 128 10.92 12.85 -0.93
CA ALA A 128 9.53 12.64 -0.55
C ALA A 128 8.89 11.48 -1.33
N ASP A 129 9.13 11.37 -2.63
CA ASP A 129 8.62 10.28 -3.45
C ASP A 129 9.12 8.92 -2.96
N VAL A 130 10.44 8.77 -2.82
CA VAL A 130 11.07 7.49 -2.45
C VAL A 130 10.73 7.07 -1.02
N VAL A 131 10.74 8.00 -0.06
CA VAL A 131 10.47 7.67 1.36
C VAL A 131 8.97 7.50 1.63
N SER A 132 8.09 8.15 0.85
CA SER A 132 6.65 7.94 0.97
C SER A 132 6.15 6.70 0.23
N GLY A 133 6.88 6.23 -0.80
CA GLY A 133 6.42 5.20 -1.73
C GLY A 133 5.24 5.67 -2.60
N THR A 134 4.96 6.97 -2.67
CA THR A 134 3.83 7.55 -3.39
C THR A 134 4.26 8.79 -4.15
N GLU A 135 3.52 9.14 -5.22
CA GLU A 135 3.80 10.36 -5.95
C GLU A 135 3.53 11.59 -5.08
N THR A 136 4.51 12.48 -5.04
CA THR A 136 4.41 13.78 -4.38
C THR A 136 4.69 14.91 -5.36
N VAL A 137 4.16 16.10 -5.04
CA VAL A 137 4.46 17.33 -5.78
C VAL A 137 4.83 18.42 -4.78
N LEU A 138 6.05 18.92 -4.93
CA LEU A 138 6.57 20.00 -4.11
C LEU A 138 6.22 21.38 -4.65
N VAL A 139 5.70 22.25 -3.76
CA VAL A 139 5.40 23.65 -4.07
C VAL A 139 6.12 24.58 -3.08
N GLU A 140 6.89 25.52 -3.62
CA GLU A 140 7.52 26.58 -2.83
C GLU A 140 6.48 27.56 -2.28
N GLY A 141 6.34 27.64 -0.95
CA GLY A 141 5.34 28.51 -0.31
C GLY A 141 5.57 29.99 -0.60
N TRP A 142 6.82 30.46 -0.74
CA TRP A 142 7.10 31.86 -1.07
C TRP A 142 6.56 32.29 -2.44
N ARG A 143 6.45 31.36 -3.40
CA ARG A 143 5.82 31.62 -4.72
C ARG A 143 4.30 31.70 -4.66
N ARG A 144 3.71 31.29 -3.54
CA ARG A 144 2.26 31.26 -3.28
C ARG A 144 1.84 32.32 -2.27
N VAL A 145 2.74 33.23 -1.89
CA VAL A 145 2.46 34.28 -0.91
C VAL A 145 2.35 35.64 -1.60
N LEU A 146 1.26 36.34 -1.32
CA LEU A 146 1.08 37.73 -1.69
C LEU A 146 1.95 38.60 -0.77
N LEU A 147 2.86 39.38 -1.36
CA LEU A 147 3.69 40.35 -0.66
C LEU A 147 3.34 41.76 -1.12
N THR A 148 3.67 42.78 -0.32
CA THR A 148 3.64 44.17 -0.79
C THR A 148 4.90 44.45 -1.62
N PRO A 149 4.82 45.23 -2.71
CA PRO A 149 5.99 45.59 -3.52
C PRO A 149 7.05 46.31 -2.67
N ARG A 150 8.30 45.85 -2.77
CA ARG A 150 9.48 46.45 -2.11
C ARG A 150 10.55 46.65 -3.17
N LEU A 151 11.30 47.76 -3.09
CA LEU A 151 12.36 48.10 -4.06
C LEU A 151 13.45 47.03 -4.24
N GLY A 152 13.59 46.08 -3.31
CA GLY A 152 14.58 45.00 -3.36
C GLY A 152 14.05 43.62 -3.80
N LEU A 153 12.79 43.52 -4.24
CA LEU A 153 12.20 42.26 -4.73
C LEU A 153 11.97 42.32 -6.25
N PRO A 154 11.99 41.17 -6.95
CA PRO A 154 11.71 41.10 -8.39
C PRO A 154 10.33 41.72 -8.73
N PRO A 155 10.14 42.20 -9.97
CA PRO A 155 8.96 42.96 -10.37
C PRO A 155 7.65 42.18 -10.14
N PHE A 156 6.64 42.89 -9.65
CA PHE A 156 5.29 42.40 -9.30
C PHE A 156 4.38 42.13 -10.50
N THR A 157 4.95 41.97 -11.69
CA THR A 157 4.23 41.69 -12.93
C THR A 157 4.50 40.24 -13.31
N GLY A 158 3.49 39.54 -13.83
CA GLY A 158 3.69 38.21 -14.39
C GLY A 158 4.87 38.17 -15.39
N PRO A 159 5.53 37.01 -15.58
CA PRO A 159 6.62 36.89 -16.55
C PRO A 159 6.14 37.33 -17.93
N ALA A 160 7.04 37.86 -18.78
CA ALA A 160 6.67 38.35 -20.11
C ALA A 160 5.95 37.28 -20.96
N SER A 161 6.21 35.99 -20.73
CA SER A 161 5.49 34.87 -21.36
C SER A 161 4.04 34.69 -20.91
N ALA A 162 3.63 35.28 -19.78
CA ALA A 162 2.24 35.35 -19.34
C ALA A 162 1.47 36.53 -19.99
N VAL A 163 2.19 37.41 -20.69
CA VAL A 163 1.63 38.47 -21.54
C VAL A 163 1.65 37.92 -22.96
N GLY A 164 0.51 37.39 -23.43
CA GLY A 164 0.43 36.61 -24.68
C GLY A 164 1.19 37.24 -25.85
N ASP A 165 1.97 36.41 -26.55
CA ASP A 165 2.64 36.57 -27.87
C ASP A 165 2.87 38.00 -28.40
N GLY A 166 3.33 38.92 -27.55
CA GLY A 166 3.72 40.27 -27.98
C GLY A 166 2.59 41.13 -28.57
N ASP A 167 1.32 40.84 -28.25
CA ASP A 167 0.19 41.69 -28.65
C ASP A 167 0.26 43.03 -27.89
N PRO A 168 0.42 44.19 -28.58
CA PRO A 168 0.39 45.51 -27.94
C PRO A 168 -0.99 45.87 -27.36
N LEU A 169 -2.05 45.10 -27.66
CA LEU A 169 -3.37 45.15 -27.02
C LEU A 169 -3.58 44.01 -25.99
N GLY A 170 -2.55 43.20 -25.74
CA GLY A 170 -2.55 42.15 -24.74
C GLY A 170 -2.77 42.70 -23.32
N PRO A 171 -3.31 41.89 -22.39
CA PRO A 171 -3.61 42.38 -21.05
C PRO A 171 -2.35 42.95 -20.39
N PRO A 172 -2.42 44.16 -19.79
CA PRO A 172 -1.29 44.71 -19.04
C PRO A 172 -0.88 43.69 -18.00
N ALA A 173 0.42 43.48 -17.81
CA ALA A 173 0.93 42.47 -16.91
C ALA A 173 0.26 42.60 -15.54
N LEU A 174 -0.68 41.68 -15.25
CA LEU A 174 -1.52 41.77 -14.08
C LEU A 174 -0.62 41.79 -12.84
N PRO A 175 -0.96 42.58 -11.80
CA PRO A 175 -0.27 42.51 -10.54
C PRO A 175 -0.26 41.06 -10.03
N LEU A 176 0.93 40.56 -9.69
CA LEU A 176 1.16 39.26 -9.08
C LEU A 176 0.25 39.17 -7.83
N GLY A 177 -0.85 38.42 -7.90
CA GLY A 177 -1.93 38.58 -6.93
C GLY A 177 -3.34 38.41 -7.45
N THR A 178 -3.62 39.00 -8.61
CA THR A 178 -4.99 39.06 -9.13
C THR A 178 -5.18 37.96 -10.18
N PRO A 179 -5.97 36.91 -9.90
CA PRO A 179 -6.27 35.91 -10.92
C PRO A 179 -7.10 36.53 -12.05
N ASP A 180 -6.72 36.26 -13.29
CA ASP A 180 -7.51 36.58 -14.47
C ASP A 180 -8.73 35.65 -14.52
N LEU A 181 -9.89 36.15 -14.09
CA LEU A 181 -11.13 35.39 -14.04
C LEU A 181 -11.64 34.94 -15.43
N ARG A 182 -11.04 35.44 -16.52
CA ARG A 182 -11.37 35.01 -17.89
C ARG A 182 -10.67 33.70 -18.26
N LEU A 183 -9.59 33.34 -17.56
CA LEU A 183 -8.80 32.15 -17.81
C LEU A 183 -8.92 31.19 -16.63
N ALA A 184 -9.18 29.92 -16.92
CA ALA A 184 -9.15 28.86 -15.92
C ALA A 184 -7.74 28.27 -15.83
N ASN A 185 -7.22 28.15 -14.62
CA ASN A 185 -5.96 27.47 -14.35
C ASN A 185 -6.20 26.07 -13.78
N ARG A 186 -5.53 25.10 -14.39
CA ARG A 186 -5.45 23.70 -13.95
C ARG A 186 -4.23 23.04 -14.57
N ALA A 187 -3.80 21.91 -14.04
CA ALA A 187 -2.80 21.06 -14.68
C ALA A 187 -3.33 20.48 -15.99
N VAL A 188 -2.55 20.68 -17.05
CA VAL A 188 -2.77 20.08 -18.38
C VAL A 188 -1.54 19.28 -18.79
N VAL A 189 -1.75 18.21 -19.55
CA VAL A 189 -0.67 17.37 -20.07
C VAL A 189 0.25 18.19 -20.97
N ASP A 190 1.55 18.10 -20.72
CA ASP A 190 2.60 18.66 -21.56
C ASP A 190 3.28 17.55 -22.37
N ALA A 191 2.82 17.32 -23.59
CA ALA A 191 3.33 16.24 -24.44
C ALA A 191 4.83 16.33 -24.76
N ASN A 192 5.40 17.55 -24.70
CA ASN A 192 6.82 17.81 -24.92
C ASN A 192 7.58 18.11 -23.62
N GLY A 193 6.95 17.86 -22.46
CA GLY A 193 7.52 18.13 -21.15
C GLY A 193 8.70 17.18 -20.86
N ALA A 194 9.75 17.74 -20.26
CA ALA A 194 10.91 16.97 -19.78
C ALA A 194 11.38 17.43 -18.39
N ASN A 195 10.63 18.33 -17.75
CA ASN A 195 11.01 18.89 -16.47
C ASN A 195 10.60 17.91 -15.36
N PRO A 196 11.55 17.37 -14.56
CA PRO A 196 11.23 16.40 -13.52
C PRO A 196 10.29 16.94 -12.44
N LEU A 197 10.28 18.26 -12.17
CA LEU A 197 9.36 18.86 -11.18
C LEU A 197 7.89 18.88 -11.62
N TYR A 198 7.63 18.63 -12.90
CA TYR A 198 6.28 18.50 -13.43
C TYR A 198 6.02 17.09 -13.96
N ARG A 199 6.81 16.12 -13.51
CA ARG A 199 6.56 14.70 -13.77
C ARG A 199 5.45 14.25 -12.82
N LEU A 200 4.59 13.36 -13.30
CA LEU A 200 3.58 12.64 -12.53
C LEU A 200 3.66 11.16 -12.88
N THR A 201 3.90 10.32 -11.88
CA THR A 201 3.87 8.85 -12.01
C THR A 201 2.53 8.33 -11.52
N LEU A 202 1.71 7.73 -12.36
CA LEU A 202 0.43 7.15 -11.98
C LEU A 202 0.53 5.62 -12.01
N PRO A 203 0.20 4.90 -10.91
CA PRO A 203 0.16 3.44 -10.94
C PRO A 203 -0.88 2.98 -11.96
N GLN A 204 -0.56 1.92 -12.70
CA GLN A 204 -1.47 1.28 -13.63
C GLN A 204 -1.52 -0.21 -13.38
N ARG A 205 -2.66 -0.80 -13.72
CA ARG A 205 -2.88 -2.23 -13.75
C ARG A 205 -3.28 -2.64 -15.15
N ASP A 206 -2.90 -3.85 -15.55
CA ASP A 206 -3.28 -4.41 -16.84
C ASP A 206 -4.75 -4.87 -16.85
N ALA A 207 -5.19 -5.49 -17.95
CA ALA A 207 -6.57 -5.98 -18.08
C ALA A 207 -6.92 -7.13 -17.11
N ASP A 208 -5.90 -7.85 -16.64
CA ASP A 208 -6.01 -8.98 -15.71
C ASP A 208 -5.79 -8.54 -14.24
N GLY A 209 -5.65 -7.23 -14.02
CA GLY A 209 -5.48 -6.62 -12.71
C GLY A 209 -4.07 -6.72 -12.13
N ALA A 210 -3.08 -7.20 -12.88
CA ALA A 210 -1.69 -7.27 -12.43
C ALA A 210 -1.04 -5.88 -12.47
N VAL A 211 -0.02 -5.67 -11.64
CA VAL A 211 0.72 -4.39 -11.60
C VAL A 211 1.45 -4.21 -12.93
N ALA A 212 1.14 -3.11 -13.62
CA ALA A 212 1.77 -2.75 -14.89
C ALA A 212 2.75 -1.58 -14.70
N ASP A 213 3.55 -1.32 -15.74
CA ASP A 213 4.41 -0.14 -15.76
C ASP A 213 3.59 1.14 -15.52
N PRO A 214 4.02 2.02 -14.60
CA PRO A 214 3.26 3.20 -14.28
C PRO A 214 3.21 4.18 -15.45
N LEU A 215 2.09 4.88 -15.60
CA LEU A 215 1.93 5.93 -16.58
C LEU A 215 2.68 7.18 -16.12
N ILE A 216 3.74 7.51 -16.85
CA ILE A 216 4.50 8.74 -16.65
C ILE A 216 3.94 9.83 -17.55
N THR A 217 3.44 10.91 -16.94
CA THR A 217 3.00 12.10 -17.67
C THR A 217 3.77 13.33 -17.18
N TYR A 218 3.94 14.30 -18.07
CA TYR A 218 4.39 15.63 -17.68
C TYR A 218 3.20 16.58 -17.73
N TRP A 219 3.16 17.54 -16.80
CA TRP A 219 2.10 18.55 -16.76
C TRP A 219 2.65 19.97 -16.81
N LYS A 220 1.77 20.91 -17.10
CA LYS A 220 2.03 22.34 -16.92
C LYS A 220 0.75 23.05 -16.50
N PRO A 221 0.83 24.17 -15.79
CA PRO A 221 -0.35 25.00 -15.54
C PRO A 221 -0.88 25.57 -16.86
N ARG A 222 -2.17 25.39 -17.13
CA ARG A 222 -2.84 25.91 -18.34
C ARG A 222 -2.71 27.43 -18.45
N ALA A 223 -2.90 28.14 -17.35
CA ALA A 223 -2.84 29.60 -17.30
C ALA A 223 -2.32 30.03 -15.93
N VAL A 224 -1.02 30.31 -15.81
CA VAL A 224 -0.38 30.63 -14.52
C VAL A 224 -1.06 31.79 -13.79
N THR A 225 -1.62 32.76 -14.52
CA THR A 225 -2.34 33.90 -13.97
C THR A 225 -3.86 33.70 -13.88
N GLY A 226 -4.40 32.56 -14.33
CA GLY A 226 -5.84 32.29 -14.35
C GLY A 226 -6.42 32.00 -12.97
N ALA A 227 -7.74 32.00 -12.88
CA ALA A 227 -8.47 31.55 -11.69
C ALA A 227 -8.27 30.03 -11.48
N PRO A 228 -7.81 29.58 -10.30
CA PRO A 228 -7.60 28.15 -10.05
C PRO A 228 -8.93 27.40 -10.06
N CYS A 229 -9.01 26.32 -10.86
CA CYS A 229 -10.15 25.41 -10.83
C CYS A 229 -10.29 24.72 -9.47
N PHE A 230 -9.15 24.38 -8.86
CA PHE A 230 -9.07 23.66 -7.58
C PHE A 230 -8.20 24.44 -6.59
N PRO A 231 -8.80 25.37 -5.83
CA PRO A 231 -8.05 26.20 -4.89
C PRO A 231 -7.34 25.34 -3.83
N GLY A 232 -6.03 25.51 -3.70
CA GLY A 232 -5.20 24.82 -2.72
C GLY A 232 -4.62 23.48 -3.18
N ALA A 233 -4.93 23.01 -4.39
CA ALA A 233 -4.32 21.84 -5.02
C ALA A 233 -2.89 22.14 -5.52
N TYR A 234 -2.16 21.11 -5.95
CA TYR A 234 -0.77 21.21 -6.39
C TYR A 234 -0.59 22.14 -7.61
N ASP A 235 -1.62 22.22 -8.46
CA ASP A 235 -1.66 23.03 -9.67
C ASP A 235 -2.18 24.46 -9.44
N ASP A 236 -2.61 24.79 -8.21
CA ASP A 236 -3.06 26.13 -7.83
C ASP A 236 -1.87 27.10 -7.86
N THR A 237 -1.87 28.00 -8.83
CA THR A 237 -0.86 29.05 -8.98
C THR A 237 -1.20 30.37 -8.29
N SER A 238 -2.38 30.47 -7.67
CA SER A 238 -2.79 31.69 -6.98
C SER A 238 -1.91 31.98 -5.76
N VAL A 239 -1.77 33.26 -5.47
CA VAL A 239 -1.04 33.73 -4.28
C VAL A 239 -2.02 34.13 -3.19
N ARG A 240 -1.66 33.86 -1.94
CA ARG A 240 -2.52 34.07 -0.75
C ARG A 240 -1.78 34.81 0.34
N THR A 241 -2.50 35.29 1.34
CA THR A 241 -1.87 35.84 2.55
C THR A 241 -1.04 34.75 3.24
N PRO A 242 0.14 35.10 3.82
CA PRO A 242 0.93 34.14 4.58
C PRO A 242 0.08 33.51 5.70
N ASP A 243 0.08 32.18 5.77
CA ASP A 243 -0.60 31.45 6.83
C ASP A 243 0.34 31.18 8.01
N LEU A 244 -0.02 31.73 9.17
CA LEU A 244 0.75 31.66 10.42
C LEU A 244 0.36 30.47 11.31
N ARG A 245 -0.62 29.66 10.90
CA ARG A 245 -0.97 28.42 11.62
C ARG A 245 0.20 27.44 11.61
N ASP A 246 0.18 26.54 12.58
CA ASP A 246 1.18 25.48 12.77
C ASP A 246 1.36 24.66 11.47
N PRO A 247 2.60 24.46 10.98
CA PRO A 247 2.87 23.65 9.78
C PRO A 247 2.45 22.18 9.92
N THR A 248 2.25 21.69 11.15
CA THR A 248 1.74 20.34 11.39
C THR A 248 0.26 20.20 11.05
N ASN A 249 -0.47 21.31 10.91
CA ASN A 249 -1.86 21.30 10.46
C ASN A 249 -1.91 20.98 8.94
N PRO A 250 -2.59 19.90 8.52
CA PRO A 250 -2.67 19.52 7.10
C PRO A 250 -3.38 20.56 6.21
N ALA A 251 -4.26 21.38 6.80
CA ALA A 251 -5.01 22.43 6.11
C ALA A 251 -4.26 23.78 6.08
N VAL A 252 -2.97 23.80 6.40
CA VAL A 252 -2.17 25.02 6.45
C VAL A 252 -1.88 25.56 5.05
N GLY A 253 -1.99 26.87 4.90
CA GLY A 253 -1.73 27.61 3.67
C GLY A 253 -0.25 27.92 3.45
N PRO A 254 0.06 28.69 2.38
CA PRO A 254 1.43 29.01 2.02
C PRO A 254 2.06 30.02 2.98
N HIS A 255 3.37 29.88 3.20
CA HIS A 255 4.19 30.81 3.98
C HIS A 255 5.59 30.89 3.35
N PRO A 256 6.32 32.04 3.42
CA PRO A 256 7.63 32.16 2.75
C PRO A 256 8.71 31.20 3.26
N ARG A 257 8.57 30.73 4.50
CA ARG A 257 9.42 29.71 5.13
C ARG A 257 8.87 28.29 5.02
N ARG A 258 7.88 28.06 4.17
CA ARG A 258 7.20 26.77 4.08
C ARG A 258 7.32 26.19 2.68
N THR A 259 7.67 24.92 2.63
CA THR A 259 7.55 24.09 1.44
C THR A 259 6.32 23.21 1.62
N LEU A 260 5.40 23.30 0.66
CA LEU A 260 4.15 22.55 0.66
C LEU A 260 4.37 21.25 -0.12
N LEU A 261 4.20 20.12 0.54
CA LEU A 261 4.28 18.79 -0.07
C LEU A 261 2.86 18.27 -0.28
N HIS A 262 2.46 18.15 -1.54
CA HIS A 262 1.20 17.52 -1.93
C HIS A 262 1.47 16.04 -2.16
N VAL A 263 0.78 15.18 -1.44
CA VAL A 263 0.96 13.73 -1.55
C VAL A 263 -0.29 13.13 -2.18
N ARG A 264 -0.13 12.19 -3.11
CA ARG A 264 -1.27 11.42 -3.61
C ARG A 264 -1.93 10.67 -2.46
N PRO A 265 -3.26 10.80 -2.26
CA PRO A 265 -3.93 10.02 -1.23
C PRO A 265 -3.82 8.53 -1.54
N PRO A 266 -3.53 7.68 -0.55
CA PRO A 266 -3.45 6.24 -0.76
C PRO A 266 -4.82 5.65 -1.09
N THR A 267 -4.83 4.55 -1.85
CA THR A 267 -6.04 3.85 -2.27
C THR A 267 -6.43 2.69 -1.35
N GLY A 268 -5.53 2.25 -0.46
CA GLY A 268 -5.80 1.19 0.51
C GLY A 268 -6.02 -0.19 -0.13
N PHE A 269 -7.10 -0.88 0.25
CA PHE A 269 -7.42 -2.21 -0.27
C PHE A 269 -7.94 -2.17 -1.72
N PHE A 270 -8.83 -1.23 -2.03
CA PHE A 270 -9.57 -1.18 -3.29
C PHE A 270 -8.91 -0.25 -4.31
N GLU A 271 -7.76 -0.67 -4.84
CA GLU A 271 -7.10 0.08 -5.90
C GLU A 271 -7.91 0.07 -7.21
N PRO A 272 -7.87 1.16 -8.00
CA PRO A 272 -8.51 1.17 -9.30
C PRO A 272 -7.83 0.18 -10.25
N GLY A 273 -8.63 -0.57 -11.02
CA GLY A 273 -8.12 -1.54 -12.00
C GLY A 273 -7.89 -2.96 -11.46
N LEU A 274 -8.34 -3.27 -10.23
CA LEU A 274 -8.32 -4.64 -9.72
C LEU A 274 -9.26 -5.56 -10.52
N ARG A 275 -8.85 -6.81 -10.69
CA ARG A 275 -9.65 -7.84 -11.37
C ARG A 275 -10.82 -8.25 -10.50
N GLY A 276 -12.04 -8.04 -11.01
CA GLY A 276 -13.27 -8.51 -10.41
C GLY A 276 -13.65 -9.90 -10.90
N VAL A 277 -14.00 -10.80 -9.98
CA VAL A 277 -14.44 -12.16 -10.28
C VAL A 277 -15.70 -12.48 -9.49
N THR A 278 -16.67 -13.10 -10.14
CA THR A 278 -17.94 -13.50 -9.51
C THR A 278 -17.89 -14.96 -9.09
N LEU A 279 -18.26 -15.27 -7.85
CA LEU A 279 -18.37 -16.64 -7.38
C LEU A 279 -19.49 -17.39 -8.11
N PRO A 280 -19.25 -18.62 -8.59
CA PRO A 280 -20.30 -19.43 -9.20
C PRO A 280 -21.36 -19.80 -8.15
N GLY A 281 -22.62 -19.90 -8.57
CA GLY A 281 -23.67 -20.39 -7.69
C GLY A 281 -23.43 -21.85 -7.29
N GLY A 282 -23.50 -22.16 -5.99
CA GLY A 282 -23.32 -23.52 -5.48
C GLY A 282 -22.99 -23.57 -3.99
N ALA A 283 -23.04 -24.77 -3.40
CA ALA A 283 -22.72 -24.95 -1.98
C ALA A 283 -21.21 -24.89 -1.68
N ASN A 284 -20.35 -25.02 -2.70
CA ASN A 284 -18.90 -24.99 -2.56
C ASN A 284 -18.24 -24.36 -3.81
N PRO A 285 -18.33 -23.03 -3.98
CA PRO A 285 -17.93 -22.36 -5.21
C PRO A 285 -16.42 -22.38 -5.46
N LEU A 286 -15.61 -22.49 -4.41
CA LEU A 286 -14.14 -22.52 -4.48
C LEU A 286 -13.56 -23.94 -4.39
N GLY A 287 -14.42 -24.97 -4.40
CA GLY A 287 -13.95 -26.35 -4.28
C GLY A 287 -13.24 -26.64 -2.96
N LEU A 288 -13.63 -25.98 -1.86
CA LEU A 288 -13.08 -26.17 -0.52
C LEU A 288 -13.03 -27.66 -0.18
N ASN A 289 -11.88 -28.14 0.26
CA ASN A 289 -11.76 -29.51 0.72
C ASN A 289 -12.50 -29.66 2.05
N LEU A 290 -13.48 -30.56 2.09
CA LEU A 290 -14.34 -30.79 3.24
C LEU A 290 -13.84 -31.93 4.14
N THR A 291 -12.68 -32.52 3.83
CA THR A 291 -12.07 -33.54 4.69
C THR A 291 -11.46 -32.89 5.92
N ASP A 292 -11.90 -33.33 7.10
CA ASP A 292 -11.44 -32.83 8.40
C ASP A 292 -10.03 -33.35 8.72
N ASN A 293 -9.03 -32.66 8.17
CA ASN A 293 -7.61 -32.97 8.36
C ASN A 293 -6.95 -32.05 9.40
N GLY A 294 -7.70 -31.12 10.00
CA GLY A 294 -7.17 -30.12 10.94
C GLY A 294 -6.15 -29.13 10.34
N GLN A 295 -6.03 -29.08 9.01
CA GLN A 295 -5.09 -28.18 8.31
C GLN A 295 -5.84 -27.07 7.58
N PHE A 296 -5.29 -25.85 7.65
CA PHE A 296 -5.79 -24.72 6.88
C PHE A 296 -5.48 -24.91 5.39
N GLN A 297 -6.48 -24.65 4.57
CA GLN A 297 -6.32 -24.48 3.14
C GLN A 297 -6.13 -23.00 2.85
N THR A 298 -4.96 -22.62 2.36
CA THR A 298 -4.67 -21.23 1.97
C THR A 298 -5.15 -20.97 0.56
N PHE A 299 -5.87 -19.87 0.39
CA PHE A 299 -6.36 -19.36 -0.88
C PHE A 299 -5.91 -17.92 -1.04
N GLY A 300 -4.95 -17.68 -1.93
CA GLY A 300 -4.61 -16.37 -2.45
C GLY A 300 -5.25 -16.13 -3.82
N PRO A 301 -4.88 -15.02 -4.49
CA PRO A 301 -5.39 -14.69 -5.82
C PRO A 301 -5.18 -15.82 -6.85
N ALA A 302 -4.00 -16.44 -6.87
CA ALA A 302 -3.68 -17.50 -7.81
C ALA A 302 -4.55 -18.74 -7.60
N GLU A 303 -4.72 -19.19 -6.35
CA GLU A 303 -5.52 -20.37 -6.02
C GLU A 303 -7.01 -20.15 -6.34
N VAL A 304 -7.53 -18.95 -6.10
CA VAL A 304 -8.92 -18.63 -6.43
C VAL A 304 -9.13 -18.63 -7.94
N LEU A 305 -8.24 -18.03 -8.73
CA LEU A 305 -8.34 -18.05 -10.20
C LEU A 305 -8.27 -19.48 -10.75
N LYS A 306 -7.35 -20.32 -10.21
CA LYS A 306 -7.29 -21.75 -10.54
C LYS A 306 -8.61 -22.48 -10.20
N ALA A 307 -9.18 -22.21 -9.02
CA ALA A 307 -10.45 -22.82 -8.59
C ALA A 307 -11.63 -22.41 -9.49
N LEU A 308 -11.58 -21.22 -10.08
CA LEU A 308 -12.60 -20.68 -10.97
C LEU A 308 -12.41 -21.07 -12.44
N GLY A 309 -11.34 -21.81 -12.76
CA GLY A 309 -11.12 -22.43 -14.07
C GLY A 309 -10.32 -21.58 -15.06
N ASP A 310 -9.54 -20.61 -14.59
CA ASP A 310 -8.56 -19.91 -15.43
C ASP A 310 -7.53 -20.90 -16.02
N PRO A 311 -7.01 -20.61 -17.23
CA PRO A 311 -6.18 -21.57 -17.94
C PRO A 311 -4.84 -21.77 -17.23
N VAL A 312 -4.50 -23.03 -16.99
CA VAL A 312 -3.25 -23.47 -16.39
C VAL A 312 -2.35 -24.17 -17.39
N ASP A 313 -1.04 -24.14 -17.15
CA ASP A 313 -0.04 -24.89 -17.89
C ASP A 313 -0.03 -26.39 -17.51
N ALA A 314 0.95 -27.13 -18.02
CA ALA A 314 1.09 -28.56 -17.77
C ALA A 314 1.50 -28.88 -16.32
N ASP A 315 2.08 -27.91 -15.61
CA ASP A 315 2.55 -28.03 -14.23
C ASP A 315 1.49 -27.58 -13.21
N GLY A 316 0.38 -26.99 -13.69
CA GLY A 316 -0.76 -26.57 -12.89
C GLY A 316 -0.69 -25.11 -12.46
N ASP A 317 0.19 -24.31 -13.07
CA ASP A 317 0.35 -22.89 -12.84
C ASP A 317 -0.39 -22.04 -13.86
N LEU A 318 -0.79 -20.83 -13.45
CA LEU A 318 -1.59 -19.95 -14.33
C LEU A 318 -0.77 -19.52 -15.53
N LEU A 319 -1.36 -19.55 -16.73
CA LEU A 319 -0.68 -19.07 -17.94
C LEU A 319 -0.39 -17.56 -17.91
N THR A 320 -1.19 -16.80 -17.15
CA THR A 320 -1.00 -15.37 -16.92
C THR A 320 -0.58 -15.17 -15.48
N ALA A 321 0.36 -14.25 -15.24
CA ALA A 321 0.78 -13.88 -13.89
C ALA A 321 -0.44 -13.46 -13.05
N ALA A 322 -0.58 -14.04 -11.85
CA ALA A 322 -1.68 -13.70 -10.97
C ALA A 322 -1.53 -12.26 -10.46
N PRO A 323 -2.63 -11.49 -10.36
CA PRO A 323 -2.59 -10.19 -9.68
C PRO A 323 -2.28 -10.38 -8.19
N ASP A 324 -1.73 -9.35 -7.58
CA ASP A 324 -1.47 -9.28 -6.13
C ASP A 324 -2.76 -9.31 -5.29
N ARG A 325 -3.87 -8.79 -5.83
CA ARG A 325 -5.20 -8.78 -5.18
C ARG A 325 -6.32 -8.98 -6.18
N ILE A 326 -7.42 -9.58 -5.74
CA ILE A 326 -8.65 -9.73 -6.54
C ILE A 326 -9.90 -9.31 -5.76
N VAL A 327 -10.87 -8.78 -6.49
CA VAL A 327 -12.21 -8.48 -5.96
C VAL A 327 -13.13 -9.66 -6.25
N ILE A 328 -13.72 -10.22 -5.21
CA ILE A 328 -14.62 -11.36 -5.28
C ILE A 328 -16.04 -10.89 -4.98
N ASP A 329 -16.91 -11.01 -5.98
CA ASP A 329 -18.32 -10.72 -5.85
C ASP A 329 -19.16 -11.98 -5.64
N GLY A 330 -20.11 -11.90 -4.72
CA GLY A 330 -20.99 -13.01 -4.34
C GLY A 330 -20.79 -13.50 -2.91
N ASP A 331 -21.78 -14.25 -2.43
CA ASP A 331 -21.82 -14.76 -1.06
C ASP A 331 -21.08 -16.09 -0.94
N LEU A 332 -20.27 -16.23 0.12
CA LEU A 332 -19.51 -17.44 0.42
C LEU A 332 -19.94 -18.02 1.76
N THR A 333 -20.36 -19.28 1.77
CA THR A 333 -20.61 -20.01 3.02
C THR A 333 -19.48 -20.98 3.27
N ILE A 334 -18.76 -20.81 4.37
CA ILE A 334 -17.71 -21.72 4.82
C ILE A 334 -18.38 -22.86 5.59
N PRO A 335 -18.32 -24.10 5.07
CA PRO A 335 -18.96 -25.24 5.71
C PRO A 335 -18.31 -25.56 7.05
N ALA A 336 -19.10 -26.18 7.93
CA ALA A 336 -18.72 -26.59 9.27
C ALA A 336 -17.40 -27.39 9.35
N THR A 337 -17.05 -28.16 8.32
CA THR A 337 -15.88 -29.05 8.28
C THR A 337 -14.65 -28.43 7.62
N ALA A 338 -14.74 -27.21 7.09
CA ALA A 338 -13.65 -26.56 6.37
C ALA A 338 -12.85 -25.62 7.30
N MET A 339 -11.52 -25.65 7.15
CA MET A 339 -10.59 -24.66 7.72
C MET A 339 -9.90 -23.94 6.57
N VAL A 340 -10.07 -22.62 6.50
CA VAL A 340 -9.70 -21.82 5.33
C VAL A 340 -8.92 -20.59 5.78
N ALA A 341 -7.82 -20.30 5.08
CA ALA A 341 -7.06 -19.07 5.20
C ALA A 341 -7.16 -18.32 3.86
N PHE A 342 -7.62 -17.08 3.90
CA PHE A 342 -7.64 -16.18 2.74
C PHE A 342 -6.54 -15.14 2.90
N GLU A 343 -5.80 -14.91 1.81
CA GLU A 343 -4.71 -13.94 1.76
C GLU A 343 -4.94 -13.01 0.55
N ASP A 344 -4.89 -11.69 0.77
CA ASP A 344 -4.97 -10.69 -0.29
C ASP A 344 -6.26 -10.73 -1.15
N LEU A 345 -7.39 -11.15 -0.56
CA LEU A 345 -8.71 -11.25 -1.22
C LEU A 345 -9.71 -10.19 -0.73
N LEU A 346 -10.47 -9.60 -1.65
CA LEU A 346 -11.43 -8.53 -1.36
C LEU A 346 -12.87 -8.97 -1.67
N PHE A 347 -13.60 -9.42 -0.66
CA PHE A 347 -14.98 -9.88 -0.78
C PHE A 347 -15.99 -8.71 -0.66
N THR A 348 -16.75 -8.46 -1.72
CA THR A 348 -17.86 -7.49 -1.72
C THR A 348 -19.18 -8.09 -1.23
N GLY A 349 -19.29 -9.42 -1.23
CA GLY A 349 -20.45 -10.15 -0.72
C GLY A 349 -20.38 -10.51 0.76
N ARG A 350 -21.30 -11.37 1.20
CA ARG A 350 -21.35 -11.87 2.58
C ARG A 350 -20.56 -13.16 2.74
N ILE A 351 -19.71 -13.22 3.76
CA ILE A 351 -19.08 -14.47 4.21
C ILE A 351 -19.84 -14.99 5.43
N THR A 352 -20.32 -16.23 5.36
CA THR A 352 -21.00 -16.91 6.47
C THR A 352 -20.15 -18.08 6.95
N VAL A 353 -19.79 -18.09 8.24
CA VAL A 353 -19.05 -19.19 8.87
C VAL A 353 -20.03 -20.07 9.63
N ALA A 354 -20.29 -21.28 9.12
CA ALA A 354 -21.24 -22.20 9.70
C ALA A 354 -20.76 -22.79 11.04
N THR A 355 -21.70 -23.15 11.92
CA THR A 355 -21.41 -23.71 13.26
C THR A 355 -20.82 -25.13 13.20
N ASN A 356 -19.85 -25.45 14.07
CA ASN A 356 -19.45 -26.84 14.36
C ASN A 356 -18.91 -26.97 15.80
N PRO A 357 -19.30 -28.03 16.52
CA PRO A 357 -18.96 -28.24 17.94
C PRO A 357 -17.50 -28.61 18.25
N ALA A 358 -16.60 -28.80 17.27
CA ALA A 358 -15.24 -29.32 17.48
C ALA A 358 -14.11 -28.28 17.71
N HIS A 359 -14.43 -26.98 17.81
CA HIS A 359 -13.55 -25.91 18.33
C HIS A 359 -12.11 -25.80 17.79
N VAL A 360 -11.93 -25.57 16.50
CA VAL A 360 -10.68 -25.03 15.91
C VAL A 360 -11.04 -23.82 15.03
N THR A 361 -10.22 -22.77 15.07
CA THR A 361 -10.38 -21.56 14.22
C THR A 361 -10.66 -21.95 12.77
N ARG A 362 -11.70 -21.36 12.17
CA ARG A 362 -12.19 -21.79 10.85
C ARG A 362 -11.81 -20.88 9.72
N LEU A 363 -11.77 -19.59 9.98
CA LEU A 363 -11.49 -18.57 8.99
C LEU A 363 -10.30 -17.75 9.47
N LYS A 364 -9.21 -17.82 8.72
CA LYS A 364 -8.10 -16.89 8.84
C LYS A 364 -8.19 -15.90 7.67
N LEU A 365 -8.12 -14.62 7.97
CA LEU A 365 -8.04 -13.55 6.98
C LEU A 365 -6.72 -12.82 7.18
N ASP A 366 -5.92 -12.70 6.13
CA ASP A 366 -4.70 -11.89 6.13
C ASP A 366 -4.76 -10.92 4.94
N ARG A 367 -4.63 -9.62 5.19
CA ARG A 367 -4.71 -8.57 4.15
C ARG A 367 -5.97 -8.65 3.28
N CYS A 368 -7.10 -9.03 3.87
CA CYS A 368 -8.38 -9.18 3.18
C CYS A 368 -9.34 -8.03 3.45
N ALA A 369 -10.30 -7.82 2.54
CA ALA A 369 -11.47 -6.98 2.80
C ALA A 369 -12.75 -7.81 2.74
N VAL A 370 -13.69 -7.63 3.66
CA VAL A 370 -14.98 -8.36 3.69
C VAL A 370 -16.13 -7.42 4.00
N ALA A 371 -17.12 -7.33 3.12
CA ALA A 371 -18.25 -6.42 3.31
C ALA A 371 -19.08 -6.81 4.53
N ASN A 372 -19.59 -8.04 4.57
CA ASN A 372 -20.44 -8.52 5.65
C ASN A 372 -19.94 -9.88 6.14
N LEU A 373 -19.61 -9.97 7.42
CA LEU A 373 -19.15 -11.22 8.03
C LEU A 373 -20.18 -11.73 9.03
N SER A 374 -20.72 -12.93 8.79
CA SER A 374 -21.69 -13.58 9.66
C SER A 374 -21.05 -14.80 10.35
N LEU A 375 -20.99 -14.78 11.67
CA LEU A 375 -20.47 -15.89 12.47
C LEU A 375 -21.61 -16.61 13.20
N GLU A 376 -21.76 -17.91 13.00
CA GLU A 376 -22.76 -18.70 13.72
C GLU A 376 -22.18 -19.37 14.99
N LYS A 377 -22.77 -19.03 16.16
CA LYS A 377 -22.65 -19.59 17.53
C LYS A 377 -21.22 -19.85 18.08
N PRO A 378 -20.91 -19.54 19.36
CA PRO A 378 -19.54 -19.43 19.79
C PRO A 378 -18.98 -20.81 20.09
N GLY A 379 -17.70 -20.96 19.79
CA GLY A 379 -16.86 -21.95 20.43
C GLY A 379 -16.05 -21.39 21.59
N ASP A 380 -15.33 -22.28 22.28
CA ASP A 380 -14.33 -21.85 23.27
C ASP A 380 -13.10 -21.16 22.61
N THR A 381 -12.86 -21.46 21.33
CA THR A 381 -11.80 -20.91 20.48
C THR A 381 -12.34 -19.87 19.47
N PRO A 382 -11.49 -18.92 19.00
CA PRO A 382 -11.94 -17.90 18.08
C PRO A 382 -12.31 -18.55 16.73
N SER A 383 -13.51 -18.27 16.25
CA SER A 383 -14.01 -18.80 14.97
C SER A 383 -13.43 -18.07 13.77
N LEU A 384 -13.00 -16.81 13.99
CA LEU A 384 -12.33 -15.92 13.06
C LEU A 384 -11.02 -15.44 13.66
N VAL A 385 -9.96 -15.47 12.87
CA VAL A 385 -8.70 -14.73 13.11
C VAL A 385 -8.48 -13.83 11.91
N ALA A 386 -8.45 -12.52 12.12
CA ALA A 386 -8.22 -11.54 11.05
C ALA A 386 -7.02 -10.67 11.38
N THR A 387 -6.13 -10.51 10.40
CA THR A 387 -4.92 -9.69 10.48
C THR A 387 -4.87 -8.73 9.30
N ASP A 388 -4.65 -7.43 9.58
CA ASP A 388 -4.57 -6.39 8.54
C ASP A 388 -5.78 -6.39 7.60
N CYS A 389 -6.99 -6.43 8.15
CA CYS A 389 -8.22 -6.57 7.36
C CYS A 389 -9.15 -5.36 7.45
N LEU A 390 -9.89 -5.11 6.37
CA LEU A 390 -10.99 -4.14 6.35
C LEU A 390 -12.33 -4.87 6.34
N ILE A 391 -13.16 -4.66 7.36
CA ILE A 391 -14.46 -5.32 7.47
C ILE A 391 -15.56 -4.26 7.45
N GLY A 392 -16.61 -4.48 6.68
CA GLY A 392 -17.79 -3.62 6.70
C GLY A 392 -18.55 -3.80 8.00
N GLU A 393 -19.19 -4.95 8.21
CA GLU A 393 -19.90 -5.29 9.45
C GLU A 393 -19.59 -6.71 9.92
N ILE A 394 -19.65 -6.93 11.24
CA ILE A 394 -19.54 -8.27 11.85
C ILE A 394 -20.84 -8.55 12.59
N LEU A 395 -21.57 -9.55 12.13
CA LEU A 395 -22.84 -9.97 12.71
C LEU A 395 -22.70 -11.34 13.35
N SER A 396 -22.99 -11.44 14.64
CA SER A 396 -23.09 -12.72 15.33
C SER A 396 -24.05 -12.65 16.50
N GLN A 397 -24.85 -13.70 16.70
CA GLN A 397 -25.68 -13.82 17.90
C GLN A 397 -24.88 -14.14 19.16
N SER A 398 -23.68 -14.73 18.99
CA SER A 398 -22.78 -15.11 20.08
C SER A 398 -21.46 -15.54 19.45
N GLY A 399 -20.69 -14.60 18.92
CA GLY A 399 -19.45 -14.90 18.19
C GLY A 399 -18.22 -14.77 19.09
N PHE A 400 -17.14 -15.46 18.73
CA PHE A 400 -15.79 -15.21 19.24
C PHE A 400 -14.81 -15.00 18.08
N ALA A 401 -14.17 -13.84 18.05
CA ALA A 401 -13.18 -13.46 17.04
C ALA A 401 -11.90 -12.90 17.67
N GLU A 402 -10.80 -13.10 16.96
CA GLU A 402 -9.50 -12.47 17.20
C GLU A 402 -9.18 -11.54 16.02
N LEU A 403 -8.93 -10.26 16.32
CA LEU A 403 -8.70 -9.21 15.36
C LEU A 403 -7.39 -8.48 15.70
N VAL A 404 -6.51 -8.34 14.71
CA VAL A 404 -5.23 -7.62 14.82
C VAL A 404 -5.08 -6.70 13.62
N TYR A 405 -4.85 -5.40 13.82
CA TYR A 405 -4.79 -4.40 12.73
C TYR A 405 -6.05 -4.41 11.83
N VAL A 406 -7.23 -4.49 12.44
CA VAL A 406 -8.51 -4.55 11.70
C VAL A 406 -9.28 -3.24 11.86
N THR A 407 -9.81 -2.72 10.75
CA THR A 407 -10.81 -1.64 10.78
C THR A 407 -12.19 -2.22 10.48
N VAL A 408 -13.14 -2.02 11.39
CA VAL A 408 -14.56 -2.36 11.17
C VAL A 408 -15.36 -1.07 10.99
N LEU A 409 -15.95 -0.89 9.81
CA LEU A 409 -16.63 0.37 9.44
C LEU A 409 -18.04 0.51 10.03
N GLY A 410 -18.74 -0.60 10.21
CA GLY A 410 -20.09 -0.71 10.72
C GLY A 410 -20.15 -1.32 12.12
N GLU A 411 -21.30 -1.91 12.45
CA GLU A 411 -21.55 -2.50 13.77
C GLU A 411 -20.78 -3.82 13.95
N THR A 412 -20.38 -4.08 15.20
CA THR A 412 -19.73 -5.32 15.61
C THR A 412 -20.55 -6.02 16.68
N HIS A 413 -21.22 -7.11 16.31
CA HIS A 413 -22.02 -7.95 17.21
C HIS A 413 -21.23 -9.20 17.57
N LEU A 414 -20.61 -9.22 18.76
CA LEU A 414 -19.78 -10.33 19.24
C LEU A 414 -19.94 -10.49 20.75
N GLU A 415 -20.01 -11.74 21.23
CA GLU A 415 -20.06 -12.00 22.67
C GLU A 415 -18.66 -11.94 23.31
N ARG A 416 -17.65 -12.44 22.59
CA ARG A 416 -16.24 -12.44 23.00
C ARG A 416 -15.38 -11.85 21.90
N LEU A 417 -14.42 -11.03 22.27
CA LEU A 417 -13.55 -10.36 21.32
C LEU A 417 -12.13 -10.26 21.87
N TRP A 418 -11.15 -10.71 21.08
CA TRP A 418 -9.75 -10.37 21.25
C TRP A 418 -9.37 -9.38 20.17
N ALA A 419 -9.07 -8.14 20.55
CA ALA A 419 -8.72 -7.08 19.62
C ALA A 419 -7.40 -6.41 20.04
N SER A 420 -6.48 -6.29 19.09
CA SER A 420 -5.22 -5.57 19.22
C SER A 420 -5.11 -4.62 18.03
N ASP A 421 -4.77 -3.35 18.28
CA ASP A 421 -4.42 -2.43 17.17
C ASP A 421 -5.57 -2.20 16.18
N CYS A 422 -6.82 -2.30 16.64
CA CYS A 422 -8.01 -2.24 15.79
C CYS A 422 -8.72 -0.89 15.87
N ILE A 423 -9.50 -0.58 14.83
CA ILE A 423 -10.39 0.58 14.78
C ILE A 423 -11.82 0.08 14.59
N PHE A 424 -12.67 0.27 15.60
CA PHE A 424 -14.12 0.06 15.47
C PHE A 424 -14.76 1.42 15.23
N VAL A 425 -15.35 1.64 14.06
CA VAL A 425 -16.05 2.87 13.72
C VAL A 425 -17.48 2.85 14.26
N GLY A 426 -18.20 1.76 14.02
CA GLY A 426 -19.54 1.51 14.55
C GLY A 426 -19.54 0.83 15.92
N ASP A 427 -20.73 0.73 16.51
CA ASP A 427 -20.91 0.30 17.90
C ASP A 427 -20.56 -1.17 18.13
N LEU A 428 -20.03 -1.43 19.33
CA LEU A 428 -19.78 -2.77 19.86
C LEU A 428 -21.02 -3.24 20.62
N VAL A 429 -21.67 -4.28 20.11
CA VAL A 429 -22.93 -4.80 20.63
C VAL A 429 -22.72 -6.18 21.26
N ASP A 430 -23.36 -6.43 22.41
CA ASP A 430 -23.38 -7.70 23.15
C ASP A 430 -22.02 -8.22 23.67
N VAL A 431 -20.98 -7.38 23.66
CA VAL A 431 -19.64 -7.73 24.18
C VAL A 431 -19.71 -7.99 25.68
N LYS A 432 -19.43 -9.23 26.10
CA LYS A 432 -19.43 -9.61 27.52
C LYS A 432 -18.02 -9.49 28.10
N CYS A 433 -17.93 -8.73 29.18
CA CYS A 433 -16.70 -8.45 29.91
C CYS A 433 -16.41 -9.39 31.10
N GLY A 434 -17.25 -10.41 31.34
CA GLY A 434 -17.13 -11.29 32.52
C GLY A 434 -16.08 -12.41 32.38
N GLY A 435 -14.99 -12.34 33.16
CA GLY A 435 -13.88 -13.31 33.20
C GLY A 435 -12.76 -13.03 32.19
N ASP A 436 -11.72 -13.87 32.13
CA ASP A 436 -10.55 -13.78 31.21
C ASP A 436 -10.90 -13.97 29.71
N LYS A 437 -12.11 -13.58 29.28
CA LYS A 437 -12.73 -14.03 28.03
C LYS A 437 -12.70 -13.01 26.88
N THR A 438 -12.59 -11.72 27.19
CA THR A 438 -12.55 -10.61 26.21
C THR A 438 -11.36 -9.72 26.56
N CYS A 439 -10.55 -9.35 25.57
CA CYS A 439 -9.33 -8.56 25.73
C CYS A 439 -9.22 -7.57 24.58
N ILE A 440 -9.25 -6.27 24.89
CA ILE A 440 -9.10 -5.21 23.89
C ILE A 440 -7.94 -4.32 24.33
N ARG A 441 -6.94 -4.16 23.46
CA ARG A 441 -5.73 -3.39 23.72
C ARG A 441 -5.33 -2.58 22.48
N TYR A 442 -4.66 -1.45 22.70
CA TYR A 442 -4.15 -0.58 21.62
C TYR A 442 -5.20 -0.30 20.53
N SER A 443 -6.47 -0.14 20.88
CA SER A 443 -7.57 -0.10 19.91
C SER A 443 -8.46 1.12 20.11
N ARG A 444 -9.09 1.57 19.03
CA ARG A 444 -10.12 2.62 19.06
C ARG A 444 -11.51 2.00 19.15
N VAL A 445 -12.32 2.45 20.12
CA VAL A 445 -13.74 2.11 20.24
C VAL A 445 -14.60 3.38 20.22
N PRO A 446 -15.83 3.37 19.67
CA PRO A 446 -16.66 4.58 19.57
C PRO A 446 -17.16 5.07 20.94
N ASP A 447 -17.53 4.15 21.82
CA ASP A 447 -17.97 4.45 23.18
C ASP A 447 -17.30 3.51 24.18
N LEU A 448 -16.56 4.11 25.12
CA LEU A 448 -15.90 3.37 26.20
C LEU A 448 -16.90 2.75 27.17
N SER A 449 -18.14 3.26 27.25
CA SER A 449 -19.19 2.69 28.10
C SER A 449 -19.60 1.27 27.68
N ALA A 450 -19.45 0.95 26.38
CA ALA A 450 -19.66 -0.40 25.85
C ALA A 450 -18.67 -1.42 26.44
N LEU A 451 -17.54 -0.94 26.99
CA LEU A 451 -16.54 -1.76 27.67
C LEU A 451 -16.73 -1.81 29.19
N SER A 452 -17.85 -1.32 29.72
CA SER A 452 -18.07 -1.28 31.17
C SER A 452 -17.89 -2.65 31.83
N GLY A 453 -16.97 -2.73 32.79
CA GLY A 453 -16.61 -3.97 33.48
C GLY A 453 -15.56 -4.83 32.76
N CYS A 454 -15.05 -4.42 31.59
CA CYS A 454 -13.88 -5.03 30.96
C CYS A 454 -12.60 -4.44 31.56
N ALA A 455 -11.52 -5.23 31.63
CA ALA A 455 -10.20 -4.71 32.00
C ALA A 455 -9.71 -3.60 31.04
N SER A 456 -10.18 -3.64 29.79
CA SER A 456 -9.89 -2.65 28.75
C SER A 456 -10.53 -1.28 29.00
N GLU A 457 -11.58 -1.18 29.82
CA GLU A 457 -12.24 0.10 30.16
C GLU A 457 -11.25 1.10 30.79
N SER A 458 -10.33 0.60 31.61
CA SER A 458 -9.31 1.41 32.29
C SER A 458 -7.95 1.39 31.58
N SER A 459 -7.88 0.84 30.36
CA SER A 459 -6.62 0.75 29.62
C SER A 459 -6.29 2.10 28.99
N PRO A 460 -5.11 2.69 29.26
CA PRO A 460 -4.71 3.96 28.65
C PRO A 460 -4.45 3.84 27.14
N HIS A 461 -4.39 2.60 26.62
CA HIS A 461 -4.15 2.30 25.22
C HIS A 461 -5.45 2.12 24.41
N VAL A 462 -6.62 2.22 25.07
CA VAL A 462 -7.91 2.20 24.37
C VAL A 462 -8.41 3.63 24.28
N VAL A 463 -8.71 4.07 23.06
CA VAL A 463 -9.01 5.48 22.76
C VAL A 463 -10.42 5.61 22.19
N ALA A 464 -11.05 6.76 22.45
CA ALA A 464 -12.39 7.10 21.95
C ALA A 464 -12.36 8.22 20.90
N ASP A 465 -11.17 8.64 20.47
CA ASP A 465 -11.03 9.66 19.43
C ASP A 465 -11.69 9.20 18.13
N ASP A 466 -12.29 10.14 17.39
CA ASP A 466 -12.91 9.84 16.11
C ASP A 466 -11.84 9.68 15.01
N PRO A 467 -11.82 8.53 14.30
CA PRO A 467 -10.98 8.38 13.13
C PRO A 467 -11.51 9.27 12.00
N ASN A 468 -10.62 9.97 11.31
CA ASN A 468 -10.99 10.68 10.09
C ASN A 468 -10.44 9.90 8.88
N PHE A 469 -11.31 9.53 7.96
CA PHE A 469 -10.89 8.84 6.74
C PHE A 469 -10.64 9.82 5.61
N ILE A 470 -9.74 9.46 4.70
CA ILE A 470 -9.46 10.30 3.54
C ILE A 470 -10.72 10.52 2.70
N SER A 471 -10.86 11.74 2.18
CA SER A 471 -11.94 12.07 1.25
C SER A 471 -11.42 12.11 -0.18
N LEU A 472 -12.09 11.38 -1.07
CA LEU A 472 -11.77 11.33 -2.49
C LEU A 472 -12.97 11.80 -3.33
N TRP A 473 -12.70 12.12 -4.58
CA TRP A 473 -13.73 12.50 -5.54
C TRP A 473 -14.34 11.26 -6.18
N PHE A 474 -15.61 11.01 -5.88
CA PHE A 474 -16.40 9.93 -6.46
C PHE A 474 -17.42 10.46 -7.45
N ASP A 475 -17.69 9.68 -8.49
CA ASP A 475 -18.71 10.00 -9.49
C ASP A 475 -20.06 9.46 -9.00
N ASP A 476 -20.90 10.34 -8.47
CA ASP A 476 -22.26 9.99 -8.06
C ASP A 476 -23.26 10.34 -9.19
N PRO A 477 -24.48 9.77 -9.20
CA PRO A 477 -25.51 10.12 -10.19
C PRO A 477 -25.86 11.62 -10.26
N ALA A 478 -25.59 12.37 -9.18
CA ALA A 478 -25.80 13.82 -9.08
C ALA A 478 -24.58 14.66 -9.52
N GLY A 479 -23.47 14.02 -9.90
CA GLY A 479 -22.19 14.66 -10.25
C GLY A 479 -21.04 14.17 -9.38
N CYS A 480 -19.89 14.83 -9.47
CA CYS A 480 -18.72 14.49 -8.66
C CYS A 480 -18.87 15.04 -7.24
N THR A 481 -18.78 14.18 -6.22
CA THR A 481 -18.82 14.61 -4.81
C THR A 481 -17.50 14.26 -4.10
N LEU A 482 -17.06 15.15 -3.21
CA LEU A 482 -15.93 14.89 -2.32
C LEU A 482 -16.49 14.34 -1.01
N ARG A 483 -16.19 13.09 -0.72
CA ARG A 483 -16.65 12.40 0.50
C ARG A 483 -15.66 11.32 0.94
N PRO A 484 -15.75 10.84 2.19
CA PRO A 484 -15.04 9.63 2.59
C PRO A 484 -15.44 8.42 1.71
N ALA A 485 -14.47 7.55 1.49
CA ALA A 485 -14.68 6.31 0.75
C ALA A 485 -15.55 5.32 1.54
N GLN A 486 -16.50 4.68 0.86
CA GLN A 486 -17.31 3.60 1.41
C GLN A 486 -16.64 2.25 1.16
N PHE A 487 -17.10 1.19 1.82
CA PHE A 487 -16.60 -0.16 1.57
C PHE A 487 -16.70 -0.51 0.07
N GLY A 488 -15.62 -1.05 -0.50
CA GLY A 488 -15.54 -1.37 -1.93
C GLY A 488 -14.99 -0.23 -2.80
N GLU A 489 -14.84 0.97 -2.26
CA GLU A 489 -14.31 2.13 -2.98
C GLU A 489 -12.82 2.39 -2.65
N PRO A 490 -12.04 2.97 -3.58
CA PRO A 490 -10.67 3.39 -3.29
C PRO A 490 -10.60 4.32 -2.09
N GLY A 491 -9.65 4.06 -1.18
CA GLY A 491 -9.45 4.83 0.04
C GLY A 491 -10.28 4.38 1.24
N ALA A 492 -11.08 3.32 1.12
CA ALA A 492 -11.87 2.79 2.23
C ALA A 492 -10.96 2.35 3.39
N GLY A 493 -11.26 2.81 4.60
CA GLY A 493 -10.50 2.50 5.81
C GLY A 493 -9.15 3.20 5.95
N VAL A 494 -8.76 4.07 5.01
CA VAL A 494 -7.47 4.79 5.03
C VAL A 494 -7.58 6.08 5.84
N LEU A 495 -6.70 6.25 6.83
CA LEU A 495 -6.70 7.40 7.73
C LEU A 495 -6.19 8.68 7.06
N ASP A 496 -6.88 9.79 7.32
CA ASP A 496 -6.45 11.14 6.94
C ASP A 496 -5.41 11.68 7.93
N LEU A 497 -4.56 12.61 7.47
CA LEU A 497 -3.55 13.30 8.29
C LEU A 497 -4.13 14.17 9.42
N THR A 498 -5.43 14.48 9.33
CA THR A 498 -6.17 15.20 10.37
C THR A 498 -6.65 14.29 11.51
N THR A 499 -6.52 12.98 11.37
CA THR A 499 -6.81 12.00 12.43
C THR A 499 -5.91 12.23 13.63
N SER A 500 -6.43 11.97 14.84
CA SER A 500 -5.67 12.15 16.06
C SER A 500 -4.42 11.25 16.10
N LYS A 501 -3.37 11.74 16.76
CA LYS A 501 -2.13 10.95 16.98
C LYS A 501 -2.36 9.70 17.81
N ALA A 502 -3.42 9.70 18.62
CA ALA A 502 -3.79 8.55 19.42
C ALA A 502 -4.22 7.35 18.56
N ILE A 503 -4.57 7.57 17.29
CA ILE A 503 -4.90 6.53 16.31
C ILE A 503 -3.76 6.33 15.31
N THR A 504 -3.19 7.41 14.76
CA THR A 504 -2.14 7.31 13.72
C THR A 504 -0.77 6.86 14.23
N THR A 505 -0.53 6.93 15.55
CA THR A 505 0.67 6.40 16.24
C THR A 505 0.30 5.56 17.48
N GLY A 506 -0.93 5.07 17.50
CA GLY A 506 -1.55 4.45 18.67
C GLY A 506 -1.30 2.96 18.82
N ALA A 507 -0.83 2.31 17.76
CA ALA A 507 -0.58 0.87 17.76
C ALA A 507 0.54 0.50 18.75
N GLU A 508 0.60 -0.77 19.13
CA GLU A 508 1.56 -1.34 20.07
C GLU A 508 3.02 -1.05 19.66
N ASP A 509 3.29 -1.02 18.36
CA ASP A 509 4.60 -0.73 17.77
C ASP A 509 4.85 0.78 17.52
N GLY A 510 3.87 1.64 17.82
CA GLY A 510 3.89 3.07 17.56
C GLY A 510 3.45 3.47 16.14
N GLY A 511 2.97 2.53 15.34
CA GLY A 511 2.39 2.75 14.02
C GLY A 511 0.91 3.15 14.03
N GLU A 512 0.28 3.12 12.86
CA GLU A 512 -1.15 3.38 12.73
C GLU A 512 -1.99 2.19 13.17
N MET A 513 -3.08 2.46 13.89
CA MET A 513 -4.08 1.45 14.21
C MET A 513 -4.94 1.11 12.98
N GLY A 514 -5.53 -0.07 12.98
CA GLY A 514 -6.54 -0.50 12.03
C GLY A 514 -5.97 -1.10 10.75
N ALA A 515 -6.85 -1.24 9.76
CA ALA A 515 -6.53 -1.78 8.45
C ALA A 515 -5.51 -0.89 7.72
N CYS A 516 -4.73 -1.50 6.83
CA CYS A 516 -3.61 -0.87 6.10
C CYS A 516 -2.35 -0.60 6.92
N HIS A 517 -2.24 -1.11 8.16
CA HIS A 517 -1.02 -0.99 8.96
C HIS A 517 0.21 -1.54 8.21
N HIS A 518 0.07 -2.69 7.53
CA HIS A 518 1.10 -3.27 6.66
C HIS A 518 1.55 -2.39 5.47
N LEU A 519 0.82 -1.32 5.15
CA LEU A 519 1.14 -0.37 4.08
C LEU A 519 1.88 0.88 4.59
N TYR A 520 1.99 1.04 5.91
CA TYR A 520 2.79 2.07 6.57
C TYR A 520 2.48 3.51 6.15
N PHE A 521 1.25 3.86 5.78
CA PHE A 521 0.95 5.17 5.18
C PHE A 521 1.31 6.33 6.11
N GLN A 522 0.88 6.28 7.37
CA GLN A 522 1.19 7.35 8.34
C GLN A 522 2.66 7.33 8.78
N ALA A 523 3.24 6.13 8.92
CA ALA A 523 4.64 5.96 9.28
C ALA A 523 5.57 6.52 8.19
N SER A 524 5.24 6.31 6.91
CA SER A 524 6.00 6.81 5.76
C SER A 524 5.98 8.33 5.71
N LEU A 525 4.84 8.97 5.98
CA LEU A 525 4.76 10.44 6.04
C LEU A 525 5.50 11.04 7.24
N ALA A 526 5.51 10.33 8.38
CA ALA A 526 6.35 10.70 9.52
C ALA A 526 7.85 10.56 9.18
N ALA A 527 8.23 9.51 8.46
CA ALA A 527 9.59 9.31 7.96
C ALA A 527 10.01 10.40 6.97
N VAL A 528 9.15 10.76 6.00
CA VAL A 528 9.38 11.89 5.08
C VAL A 528 9.62 13.17 5.86
N ARG A 529 8.77 13.50 6.84
CA ARG A 529 8.93 14.71 7.65
C ARG A 529 10.27 14.73 8.39
N ARG A 530 10.67 13.58 8.97
CA ARG A 530 11.95 13.44 9.68
C ARG A 530 13.14 13.58 8.72
N LYS A 531 13.11 12.87 7.59
CA LYS A 531 14.18 12.90 6.58
C LYS A 531 14.33 14.30 5.99
N LEU A 532 13.24 14.94 5.59
CA LEU A 532 13.25 16.26 4.97
C LEU A 532 13.78 17.36 5.91
N ALA A 533 13.69 17.20 7.24
CA ALA A 533 14.29 18.13 8.18
C ALA A 533 15.78 18.36 7.91
N ASP A 534 16.48 17.32 7.44
CA ASP A 534 17.87 17.44 7.06
C ASP A 534 18.02 18.04 5.66
N PHE A 535 17.19 17.68 4.67
CA PHE A 535 17.39 18.05 3.26
C PHE A 535 16.80 19.40 2.84
N LEU A 536 15.96 20.02 3.67
CA LEU A 536 15.39 21.33 3.40
C LEU A 536 16.44 22.46 3.46
N PRO A 537 16.25 23.54 2.69
CA PRO A 537 17.04 24.75 2.86
C PRO A 537 16.92 25.33 4.27
N LEU A 538 17.97 26.02 4.73
CA LEU A 538 18.00 26.60 6.07
C LEU A 538 16.80 27.52 6.34
N GLY A 539 16.08 27.24 7.43
CA GLY A 539 14.93 28.02 7.87
C GLY A 539 13.65 27.78 7.06
N GLN A 540 13.61 26.74 6.21
CA GLN A 540 12.39 26.22 5.62
C GLN A 540 11.78 25.12 6.49
N GLU A 541 10.46 25.06 6.51
CA GLU A 541 9.63 24.07 7.18
C GLU A 541 8.83 23.31 6.11
N VAL A 542 8.45 22.06 6.38
CA VAL A 542 7.57 21.29 5.49
C VAL A 542 6.16 21.24 6.06
N ALA A 543 5.16 21.42 5.19
CA ALA A 543 3.79 21.06 5.49
C ALA A 543 3.32 20.02 4.47
N ILE A 544 2.78 18.92 4.97
CA ILE A 544 2.38 17.75 4.19
C ILE A 544 0.86 17.69 4.19
N ARG A 545 0.27 17.41 3.04
CA ARG A 545 -1.17 17.20 2.88
C ARG A 545 -1.48 16.23 1.76
N TYR A 546 -2.58 15.52 1.89
CA TYR A 546 -3.13 14.77 0.78
C TYR A 546 -3.78 15.71 -0.24
N ASP A 547 -3.58 15.41 -1.52
CA ASP A 547 -4.19 16.12 -2.63
C ASP A 547 -4.99 15.15 -3.52
N PRO A 548 -6.33 15.12 -3.40
CA PRO A 548 -7.19 14.24 -4.21
C PRO A 548 -7.03 14.41 -5.73
N HIS A 549 -6.48 15.54 -6.20
CA HIS A 549 -6.26 15.77 -7.64
C HIS A 549 -5.02 15.05 -8.17
N LEU A 550 -4.09 14.61 -7.31
CA LEU A 550 -2.94 13.77 -7.70
C LEU A 550 -3.32 12.32 -7.97
N ALA A 551 -4.50 11.86 -7.54
CA ALA A 551 -5.04 10.54 -7.87
C ALA A 551 -5.59 10.47 -9.31
N ARG A 552 -5.68 11.59 -10.03
CA ARG A 552 -6.22 11.68 -11.39
C ARG A 552 -5.13 12.14 -12.36
N PRO A 553 -5.16 11.69 -13.64
CA PRO A 553 -4.28 12.24 -14.65
C PRO A 553 -4.54 13.73 -14.89
N ALA A 554 -3.50 14.44 -15.31
CA ALA A 554 -3.64 15.83 -15.75
C ALA A 554 -4.62 15.92 -16.92
N ALA A 555 -5.31 17.06 -17.06
CA ALA A 555 -6.30 17.23 -18.12
C ALA A 555 -5.65 17.23 -19.50
N THR A 556 -6.33 16.67 -20.50
CA THR A 556 -6.00 16.94 -21.89
C THR A 556 -6.33 18.40 -22.22
N THR A 557 -5.59 18.97 -23.16
CA THR A 557 -5.74 20.37 -23.58
C THR A 557 -6.98 20.64 -24.45
N GLU A 558 -7.71 19.59 -24.83
CA GLU A 558 -8.92 19.65 -25.68
C GLU A 558 -10.16 20.13 -24.92
#